data_AF-A0A830CAB6-F1
#
_entry.id   AF-A0A830CAB6-F1
#
_cell.length_a   1.000
_cell.length_b   1.000
_cell.length_c   1.000
_cell.angle_alpha   90.00
_cell.angle_beta   90.00
_cell.angle_gamma   90.00
#
_symmetry.space_group_name_H-M   'P 1'
#
loop_
_entity.id
_entity.type
_entity.pdbx_description
1 polymer ?
#
loop_
_entity_poly.entity_id
_entity_poly.type
_entity_poly.pdbx_seq_one_letter_code
_entity_poly.pdbx_strand_id
1 'polypeptide(L)'
;MDFAKVKKLVRTTGGGSTGTIRNLRIREDTAKYLLNLDVNSAHYDPKTRSMHEDPLPDMDPNEKFYAGDNQNRVSGQALEFKQLNIHAWEAFEKGHDVHMQAAPSQAELLYKNFRFNKEKLKCHTKDKIMEKYGYAATDEVLPRELLLGQSEREVEYDRAGRIIKGQVSKCWK
;
A
#
# COMPACT_ATOMS: atom_id res chain seq x y z
N MET A 1 67.61 -2.08 -34.82
CA MET A 1 67.00 -2.80 -33.67
C MET A 1 67.81 -2.44 -32.44
N ASP A 2 67.53 -1.30 -31.82
CA ASP A 2 68.26 -0.83 -30.63
C ASP A 2 67.38 -0.99 -29.40
N PHE A 3 67.34 -2.22 -28.86
CA PHE A 3 66.58 -2.60 -27.67
C PHE A 3 67.28 -2.23 -26.34
N ALA A 4 68.35 -1.45 -26.37
CA ALA A 4 69.26 -1.27 -25.23
C ALA A 4 68.97 -0.08 -24.31
N LYS A 5 67.81 0.60 -24.43
CA LYS A 5 67.45 1.70 -23.54
C LYS A 5 66.26 1.34 -22.64
N VAL A 6 66.51 0.49 -21.66
CA VAL A 6 65.58 0.27 -20.55
C VAL A 6 65.60 1.50 -19.65
N LYS A 7 64.65 2.42 -19.84
CA LYS A 7 64.35 3.44 -18.83
C LYS A 7 63.78 2.71 -17.61
N LYS A 8 64.61 2.43 -16.61
CA LYS A 8 64.14 2.02 -15.29
C LYS A 8 63.27 3.16 -14.76
N LEU A 9 61.96 2.97 -14.79
CA LEU A 9 61.03 3.80 -14.05
C LEU A 9 61.37 3.63 -12.58
N VAL A 10 62.07 4.63 -12.03
CA VAL A 10 62.36 4.71 -10.61
C VAL A 10 61.01 4.75 -9.91
N ARG A 11 60.67 3.67 -9.21
CA ARG A 11 59.61 3.68 -8.22
C ARG A 11 60.09 4.60 -7.10
N THR A 12 59.68 5.86 -7.15
CA THR A 12 59.74 6.71 -5.96
C THR A 12 58.89 6.06 -4.88
N THR A 13 59.35 6.17 -3.64
CA THR A 13 58.75 5.54 -2.44
C THR A 13 57.39 6.13 -2.02
N GLY A 14 56.77 6.96 -2.86
CA GLY A 14 55.38 7.37 -2.72
C GLY A 14 54.60 6.88 -3.93
N GLY A 15 53.73 5.88 -3.73
CA GLY A 15 52.88 5.32 -4.78
C GLY A 15 52.13 6.39 -5.55
N GLY A 16 52.68 6.78 -6.70
CA GLY A 16 52.15 7.86 -7.54
C GLY A 16 51.35 7.29 -8.70
N SER A 17 50.02 7.32 -8.58
CA SER A 17 49.14 7.35 -9.73
C SER A 17 49.53 8.53 -10.61
N THR A 18 49.89 8.30 -11.87
CA THR A 18 50.24 9.32 -12.87
C THR A 18 48.99 10.05 -13.41
N GLY A 19 48.10 10.48 -12.52
CA GLY A 19 46.91 11.28 -12.82
C GLY A 19 46.79 12.39 -11.79
N THR A 20 46.44 13.59 -12.24
CA THR A 20 46.12 14.74 -11.37
C THR A 20 45.16 14.27 -10.27
N ILE A 21 45.59 14.35 -9.01
CA ILE A 21 44.78 13.99 -7.86
C ILE A 21 43.59 14.95 -7.82
N ARG A 22 42.43 14.48 -8.28
CA ARG A 22 41.17 15.22 -8.23
C ARG A 22 40.45 14.84 -6.93
N ASN A 23 39.85 15.82 -6.28
CA ASN A 23 38.96 15.55 -5.15
C ASN A 23 37.80 14.68 -5.65
N LEU A 24 37.63 13.51 -5.02
CA LEU A 24 36.62 12.52 -5.41
C LEU A 24 35.21 12.84 -4.89
N ARG A 25 35.10 13.80 -3.97
CA ARG A 25 33.81 14.25 -3.45
C ARG A 25 33.04 14.97 -4.55
N ILE A 26 31.86 14.45 -4.86
CA ILE A 26 30.83 15.08 -5.70
C ILE A 26 30.37 16.35 -4.98
N ARG A 27 30.37 17.50 -5.68
CA ARG A 27 30.09 18.81 -5.06
C ARG A 27 28.59 19.11 -5.01
N GLU A 28 27.84 18.45 -5.87
CA GLU A 28 26.39 18.49 -6.00
C GLU A 28 25.70 17.81 -4.82
N ASP A 29 26.32 16.76 -4.26
CA ASP A 29 25.80 16.01 -3.13
C ASP A 29 26.15 16.70 -1.80
N THR A 30 25.12 17.26 -1.17
CA THR A 30 25.22 17.81 0.18
C THR A 30 25.39 16.68 1.21
N ALA A 31 26.20 16.94 2.25
CA ALA A 31 26.34 15.96 3.32
C ALA A 31 25.10 15.98 4.22
N LYS A 32 24.67 14.83 4.75
CA LYS A 32 23.44 14.69 5.55
C LYS A 32 23.35 15.70 6.70
N TYR A 33 24.43 15.88 7.45
CA TYR A 33 24.51 16.81 8.60
C TYR A 33 24.58 18.30 8.20
N LEU A 34 24.64 18.62 6.92
CA LEU A 34 24.56 19.99 6.41
C LEU A 34 23.17 20.33 5.86
N LEU A 35 22.24 19.37 5.85
CA LEU A 35 20.86 19.59 5.40
C LEU A 35 20.10 20.52 6.34
N ASN A 36 20.30 20.36 7.64
CA ASN A 36 19.81 21.26 8.66
C ASN A 36 20.95 21.56 9.66
N LEU A 37 21.20 22.85 9.91
CA LEU A 37 22.26 23.34 10.81
C LEU A 37 21.76 23.56 12.24
N ASP A 38 20.46 23.40 12.47
CA ASP A 38 19.87 23.53 13.80
C ASP A 38 20.39 22.43 14.72
N VAL A 39 20.77 22.81 15.94
CA VAL A 39 21.36 21.91 16.94
C VAL A 39 20.36 20.81 17.37
N ASN A 40 19.06 21.10 17.31
CA ASN A 40 17.99 20.18 17.68
C ASN A 40 17.43 19.39 16.49
N SER A 41 18.09 19.43 15.33
CA SER A 41 17.71 18.63 14.16
C SER A 41 18.07 17.15 14.35
N ALA A 42 17.82 16.34 13.32
CA ALA A 42 18.10 14.91 13.34
C ALA A 42 19.58 14.60 13.64
N HIS A 43 19.81 13.64 14.53
CA HIS A 43 21.16 13.23 14.92
C HIS A 43 21.88 12.48 13.78
N TYR A 44 23.12 12.89 13.50
CA TYR A 44 24.03 12.22 12.57
C TYR A 44 25.15 11.50 13.33
N ASP A 45 25.29 10.19 13.13
CA ASP A 45 26.43 9.44 13.64
C ASP A 45 27.59 9.48 12.62
N PRO A 46 28.71 10.20 12.89
CA PRO A 46 29.82 10.31 11.96
C PRO A 46 30.59 8.99 11.75
N LYS A 47 30.45 8.01 12.66
CA LYS A 47 31.17 6.74 12.58
C LYS A 47 30.54 5.83 11.53
N THR A 48 29.24 5.58 11.65
CA THR A 48 28.47 4.76 10.72
C THR A 48 27.96 5.54 9.52
N ARG A 49 28.02 6.88 9.58
CA ARG A 49 27.53 7.83 8.56
C ARG A 49 26.01 7.72 8.33
N SER A 50 25.27 7.32 9.35
CA SER A 50 23.80 7.25 9.31
C SER A 50 23.13 8.44 9.96
N MET A 51 21.99 8.84 9.40
CA MET A 51 21.06 9.80 9.99
C MET A 51 19.70 9.09 10.04
N HIS A 52 19.19 8.85 11.25
CA HIS A 52 18.01 8.01 11.43
C HIS A 52 16.73 8.72 11.00
N GLU A 53 16.51 9.90 11.59
CA GLU A 53 15.32 10.72 11.43
C GLU A 53 15.50 11.77 10.33
N ASP A 54 14.38 12.37 9.94
CA ASP A 54 14.33 13.41 8.92
C ASP A 54 14.84 14.73 9.50
N PRO A 55 15.85 15.37 8.90
CA PRO A 55 16.35 16.66 9.39
C PRO A 55 15.36 17.82 9.16
N LEU A 56 14.39 17.64 8.26
CA LEU A 56 13.41 18.65 7.84
C LEU A 56 12.01 18.01 7.76
N PRO A 57 11.32 17.78 8.90
CA PRO A 57 10.02 17.11 8.91
C PRO A 57 8.91 17.95 8.27
N ASP A 58 8.94 19.28 8.44
CA ASP A 58 7.83 20.18 8.05
C ASP A 58 7.76 20.51 6.55
N MET A 59 8.80 20.19 5.77
CA MET A 59 8.80 20.45 4.33
C MET A 59 7.86 19.51 3.56
N ASP A 60 7.50 19.87 2.33
CA ASP A 60 6.70 18.99 1.46
C ASP A 60 7.52 17.75 1.03
N PRO A 61 6.96 16.52 1.09
CA PRO A 61 7.69 15.31 0.71
C PRO A 61 8.22 15.27 -0.72
N ASN A 62 7.62 15.98 -1.68
CA ASN A 62 8.05 15.95 -3.08
C ASN A 62 9.29 16.81 -3.33
N GLU A 63 9.51 17.84 -2.52
CA GLU A 63 10.66 18.75 -2.61
C GLU A 63 11.84 18.27 -1.76
N LYS A 64 11.62 17.29 -0.87
CA LYS A 64 12.65 16.72 -0.01
C LYS A 64 13.61 15.84 -0.80
N PHE A 65 14.89 16.21 -0.76
CA PHE A 65 15.97 15.36 -1.27
C PHE A 65 16.26 14.15 -0.37
N TYR A 66 16.04 14.29 0.95
CA TYR A 66 16.36 13.27 1.94
C TYR A 66 15.29 13.22 3.04
N ALA A 67 14.76 12.03 3.28
CA ALA A 67 13.72 11.74 4.27
C ALA A 67 14.20 10.66 5.26
N GLY A 68 15.44 10.76 5.72
CA GLY A 68 15.99 9.86 6.75
C GLY A 68 16.35 8.45 6.27
N ASP A 69 17.25 7.79 6.99
CA ASP A 69 17.63 6.41 6.68
C ASP A 69 16.53 5.41 7.08
N ASN A 70 15.68 5.74 8.07
CA ASN A 70 14.60 4.87 8.53
C ASN A 70 13.51 4.69 7.47
N GLN A 71 13.15 5.74 6.74
CA GLN A 71 12.19 5.66 5.63
C GLN A 71 12.68 4.72 4.52
N ASN A 72 13.98 4.81 4.18
CA ASN A 72 14.58 3.95 3.18
C ASN A 72 14.70 2.49 3.64
N ARG A 73 14.82 2.23 4.95
CA ARG A 73 14.89 0.88 5.52
C ARG A 73 13.54 0.15 5.49
N VAL A 74 12.44 0.88 5.64
CA VAL A 74 11.09 0.29 5.73
C VAL A 74 10.40 0.21 4.37
N SER A 75 10.79 1.05 3.42
CA SER A 75 10.14 1.15 2.11
C SER A 75 10.57 0.07 1.11
N GLY A 76 9.83 -0.03 0.01
CA GLY A 76 10.10 -0.95 -1.10
C GLY A 76 9.84 -2.42 -0.76
N GLN A 77 10.73 -3.29 -1.28
CA GLN A 77 10.61 -4.75 -1.15
C GLN A 77 10.78 -5.25 0.30
N ALA A 78 11.36 -4.44 1.19
CA ALA A 78 11.48 -4.77 2.61
C ALA A 78 10.11 -4.97 3.26
N LEU A 79 9.11 -4.17 2.87
CA LEU A 79 7.75 -4.27 3.38
C LEU A 79 7.08 -5.57 2.91
N GLU A 80 7.22 -5.90 1.62
CA GLU A 80 6.69 -7.14 1.05
C GLU A 80 7.33 -8.38 1.71
N PHE A 81 8.64 -8.35 1.89
CA PHE A 81 9.38 -9.39 2.60
C PHE A 81 8.93 -9.53 4.06
N LYS A 82 8.67 -8.41 4.75
CA LYS A 82 8.11 -8.42 6.12
C LYS A 82 6.73 -9.06 6.16
N GLN A 83 5.84 -8.74 5.21
CA GLN A 83 4.51 -9.35 5.13
C GLN A 83 4.58 -10.86 4.87
N LEU A 84 5.49 -11.29 3.99
CA LEU A 84 5.72 -12.70 3.70
C LEU A 84 6.25 -13.47 4.92
N ASN A 85 7.14 -12.86 5.71
CA ASN A 85 7.58 -13.42 6.99
C ASN A 85 6.43 -13.63 7.98
N ILE A 86 5.60 -12.60 8.16
CA ILE A 86 4.43 -12.67 9.05
C ILE A 86 3.50 -13.81 8.61
N HIS A 87 3.21 -13.90 7.31
CA HIS A 87 2.40 -14.99 6.76
C HIS A 87 3.02 -16.37 6.99
N ALA A 88 4.34 -16.52 6.85
CA ALA A 88 5.02 -17.78 7.12
C ALA A 88 4.89 -18.19 8.60
N TRP A 89 5.02 -17.25 9.54
CA TRP A 89 4.80 -17.51 10.96
C TRP A 89 3.36 -17.88 11.27
N GLU A 90 2.37 -17.15 10.75
CA GLU A 90 0.95 -17.49 10.91
C GLU A 90 0.60 -18.86 10.32
N ALA A 91 1.22 -19.25 9.21
CA ALA A 91 1.02 -20.55 8.59
C ALA A 91 1.65 -21.68 9.44
N PHE A 92 2.83 -21.42 10.00
CA PHE A 92 3.51 -22.34 10.90
C PHE A 92 2.70 -22.58 12.19
N GLU A 93 2.13 -21.53 12.78
CA GLU A 93 1.23 -21.64 13.94
C GLU A 93 -0.04 -22.47 13.63
N LYS A 94 -0.52 -22.44 12.39
CA LYS A 94 -1.64 -23.27 11.91
C LYS A 94 -1.24 -24.72 11.61
N GLY A 95 0.04 -25.06 11.72
CA GLY A 95 0.59 -26.40 11.46
C GLY A 95 1.02 -26.66 10.02
N HIS A 96 1.13 -25.61 9.18
CA HIS A 96 1.69 -25.75 7.84
C HIS A 96 3.21 -25.52 7.87
N ASP A 97 3.97 -26.45 7.31
CA ASP A 97 5.43 -26.32 7.20
C ASP A 97 5.81 -25.37 6.05
N VAL A 98 5.90 -24.08 6.38
CA VAL A 98 6.31 -23.01 5.45
C VAL A 98 7.42 -22.20 6.09
N HIS A 99 8.61 -22.24 5.50
CA HIS A 99 9.76 -21.50 6.00
C HIS A 99 10.37 -20.62 4.91
N MET A 100 10.38 -19.30 5.14
CA MET A 100 10.87 -18.34 4.16
C MET A 100 12.36 -18.55 3.80
N GLN A 101 13.24 -18.73 4.78
CA GLN A 101 14.68 -18.88 4.49
C GLN A 101 15.06 -20.25 3.91
N ALA A 102 14.35 -21.33 4.28
CA ALA A 102 14.65 -22.68 3.81
C ALA A 102 14.06 -22.94 2.42
N ALA A 103 12.83 -22.51 2.17
CA ALA A 103 12.12 -22.69 0.91
C ALA A 103 11.45 -21.38 0.43
N PRO A 104 12.24 -20.37 0.02
CA PRO A 104 11.72 -19.03 -0.32
C PRO A 104 10.73 -19.05 -1.48
N SER A 105 11.01 -19.82 -2.54
CA SER A 105 10.14 -19.91 -3.73
C SER A 105 8.77 -20.52 -3.39
N GLN A 106 8.76 -21.55 -2.53
CA GLN A 106 7.52 -22.17 -2.06
C GLN A 106 6.71 -21.18 -1.21
N ALA A 107 7.36 -20.49 -0.27
CA ALA A 107 6.71 -19.49 0.58
C ALA A 107 6.11 -18.33 -0.26
N GLU A 108 6.83 -17.87 -1.28
CA GLU A 108 6.34 -16.82 -2.18
C GLU A 108 5.13 -17.28 -3.02
N LEU A 109 5.16 -18.51 -3.56
CA LEU A 109 4.04 -19.07 -4.31
C LEU A 109 2.79 -19.21 -3.44
N LEU A 110 2.95 -19.74 -2.22
CA LEU A 110 1.86 -19.84 -1.25
C LEU A 110 1.31 -18.46 -0.88
N TYR A 111 2.18 -17.47 -0.68
CA TYR A 111 1.76 -16.10 -0.39
C TYR A 111 0.99 -15.45 -1.54
N LYS A 112 1.40 -15.66 -2.80
CA LYS A 112 0.65 -15.19 -3.98
C LYS A 112 -0.75 -15.80 -4.04
N ASN A 113 -0.86 -17.11 -3.84
CA ASN A 113 -2.14 -17.81 -3.79
C ASN A 113 -3.01 -17.30 -2.63
N PHE A 114 -2.41 -17.05 -1.47
CA PHE A 114 -3.09 -16.45 -0.32
C PHE A 114 -3.66 -15.06 -0.62
N ARG A 115 -2.89 -14.17 -1.28
CA ARG A 115 -3.39 -12.83 -1.65
C ARG A 115 -4.62 -12.91 -2.56
N PHE A 116 -4.56 -13.75 -3.59
CA PHE A 116 -5.68 -13.97 -4.50
C PHE A 116 -6.93 -14.51 -3.79
N ASN A 117 -6.75 -15.52 -2.92
CA ASN A 117 -7.85 -16.09 -2.15
C ASN A 117 -8.43 -15.09 -1.14
N LYS A 118 -7.58 -14.25 -0.54
CA LYS A 118 -7.99 -13.20 0.40
C LYS A 118 -8.84 -12.14 -0.30
N GLU A 119 -8.50 -11.73 -1.52
CA GLU A 119 -9.30 -10.80 -2.32
C GLU A 119 -10.66 -11.39 -2.69
N LYS A 120 -10.69 -12.63 -3.17
CA LYS A 120 -11.95 -13.35 -3.44
C LYS A 120 -12.85 -13.43 -2.20
N LEU A 121 -12.26 -13.76 -1.05
CA LEU A 121 -13.01 -13.87 0.20
C LEU A 121 -13.57 -12.51 0.65
N LYS A 122 -12.83 -11.41 0.44
CA LYS A 122 -13.34 -10.04 0.68
C LYS A 122 -14.54 -9.72 -0.22
N CYS A 123 -14.48 -10.03 -1.52
CA CYS A 123 -15.59 -9.81 -2.43
C CYS A 123 -16.83 -10.61 -1.99
N HIS A 124 -16.68 -11.91 -1.76
CA HIS A 124 -17.78 -12.74 -1.26
C HIS A 124 -18.36 -12.25 0.08
N THR A 125 -17.51 -11.73 0.98
CA THR A 125 -17.98 -11.17 2.25
C THR A 125 -18.77 -9.89 2.02
N LYS A 126 -18.32 -9.01 1.12
CA LYS A 126 -19.04 -7.79 0.73
C LYS A 126 -20.40 -8.14 0.12
N ASP A 127 -20.46 -9.10 -0.80
CA ASP A 127 -21.70 -9.51 -1.46
C ASP A 127 -22.69 -10.09 -0.44
N LYS A 128 -22.24 -10.98 0.45
CA LYS A 128 -23.07 -11.51 1.54
C LYS A 128 -23.60 -10.44 2.49
N ILE A 129 -22.81 -9.40 2.77
CA ILE A 129 -23.25 -8.29 3.60
C ILE A 129 -24.30 -7.46 2.85
N MET A 130 -24.07 -7.21 1.57
CA MET A 130 -25.00 -6.50 0.69
C MET A 130 -26.34 -7.23 0.53
N GLU A 131 -26.34 -8.55 0.39
CA GLU A 131 -27.56 -9.36 0.33
C GLU A 131 -28.35 -9.32 1.65
N LYS A 132 -27.66 -9.32 2.79
CA LYS A 132 -28.31 -9.36 4.11
C LYS A 132 -28.87 -8.01 4.56
N TYR A 133 -28.18 -6.92 4.23
CA TYR A 133 -28.47 -5.60 4.77
C TYR A 133 -28.86 -4.57 3.71
N GLY A 134 -28.84 -4.93 2.42
CA GLY A 134 -29.11 -4.02 1.31
C GLY A 134 -27.99 -2.99 1.09
N TYR A 135 -28.13 -2.17 0.06
CA TYR A 135 -27.25 -1.03 -0.17
C TYR A 135 -27.91 0.23 0.37
N ALA A 136 -27.34 0.86 1.40
CA ALA A 136 -27.88 2.12 1.93
C ALA A 136 -27.88 3.29 0.91
N ALA A 137 -27.10 3.15 -0.18
CA ALA A 137 -26.98 4.14 -1.24
C ALA A 137 -27.84 3.82 -2.49
N THR A 138 -28.52 2.67 -2.52
CA THR A 138 -29.58 2.49 -3.53
C THR A 138 -30.79 3.23 -3.01
N ASP A 139 -31.23 4.25 -3.74
CA ASP A 139 -32.58 4.81 -3.59
C ASP A 139 -33.56 3.69 -3.96
N GLU A 140 -33.87 2.84 -2.99
CA GLU A 140 -34.97 1.90 -3.12
C GLU A 140 -36.21 2.74 -3.38
N VAL A 141 -36.67 2.76 -4.62
CA VAL A 141 -37.97 3.33 -4.98
C VAL A 141 -38.98 2.47 -4.25
N LEU A 142 -39.33 2.91 -3.04
CA LEU A 142 -40.34 2.28 -2.21
C LEU A 142 -41.57 2.03 -3.10
N PRO A 143 -42.16 0.82 -3.05
CA PRO A 143 -43.33 0.53 -3.86
C PRO A 143 -44.38 1.62 -3.60
N ARG A 144 -44.97 2.12 -4.69
CA ARG A 144 -45.86 3.30 -4.68
C ARG A 144 -47.00 3.21 -3.66
N GLU A 145 -47.38 1.98 -3.30
CA GLU A 145 -48.36 1.64 -2.28
C GLU A 145 -47.92 2.05 -0.85
N LEU A 146 -46.64 1.85 -0.51
CA LEU A 146 -46.08 2.31 0.78
C LEU A 146 -45.88 3.82 0.80
N LEU A 147 -45.57 4.43 -0.36
CA LEU A 147 -45.38 5.88 -0.49
C LEU A 147 -46.71 6.65 -0.32
N LEU A 148 -47.82 6.07 -0.75
CA LEU A 148 -49.14 6.69 -0.72
C LEU A 148 -49.96 6.33 0.54
N GLY A 149 -49.49 5.42 1.39
CA GLY A 149 -49.99 5.18 2.76
C GLY A 149 -51.46 4.78 2.91
N GLN A 150 -52.25 4.76 1.83
CA GLN A 150 -53.67 4.42 1.87
C GLN A 150 -53.87 2.92 1.65
N SER A 151 -53.97 2.17 2.75
CA SER A 151 -54.37 0.77 2.76
C SER A 151 -55.88 0.56 2.72
N GLU A 152 -56.67 1.61 2.91
CA GLU A 152 -58.12 1.55 2.99
C GLU A 152 -58.75 1.77 1.61
N ARG A 153 -59.49 0.77 1.14
CA ARG A 153 -60.37 0.87 -0.03
C ARG A 153 -61.81 1.04 0.47
N GLU A 154 -62.28 2.28 0.56
CA GLU A 154 -63.70 2.55 0.83
C GLU A 154 -64.55 2.19 -0.40
N VAL A 155 -65.60 1.40 -0.19
CA VAL A 155 -66.61 1.07 -1.20
C VAL A 155 -67.98 1.36 -0.60
N GLU A 156 -68.67 2.35 -1.15
CA GLU A 156 -70.03 2.70 -0.72
C GLU A 156 -71.05 1.86 -1.50
N TYR A 157 -71.94 1.18 -0.78
CA TYR A 157 -73.02 0.39 -1.36
C TYR A 157 -74.38 1.08 -1.16
N ASP A 158 -75.20 1.04 -2.21
CA ASP A 158 -76.61 1.43 -2.16
C ASP A 158 -77.41 0.45 -1.29
N ARG A 159 -78.62 0.84 -0.84
CA ARG A 159 -79.52 0.00 -0.03
C ARG A 159 -79.90 -1.33 -0.70
N ALA A 160 -79.72 -1.41 -2.03
CA ALA A 160 -79.91 -2.59 -2.88
C ALA A 160 -78.60 -3.37 -3.17
N GLY A 161 -77.47 -3.04 -2.54
CA GLY A 161 -76.18 -3.72 -2.69
C GLY A 161 -75.36 -3.35 -3.93
N ARG A 162 -75.71 -2.28 -4.65
CA ARG A 162 -74.97 -1.79 -5.83
C ARG A 162 -73.88 -0.80 -5.42
N ILE A 163 -72.71 -0.85 -6.05
CA ILE A 163 -71.58 0.05 -5.73
C ILE A 163 -71.88 1.47 -6.26
N ILE A 164 -71.83 2.49 -5.39
CA ILE A 164 -72.06 3.91 -5.74
C ILE A 164 -70.74 4.67 -5.91
N LYS A 165 -69.73 4.41 -5.06
CA LYS A 165 -68.37 4.98 -5.16
C LYS A 165 -67.31 3.91 -4.85
N GLY A 166 -66.27 3.86 -5.68
CA GLY A 166 -65.15 2.90 -5.60
C GLY A 166 -64.77 2.32 -6.97
N GLN A 167 -63.53 1.88 -7.16
CA GLN A 167 -63.08 1.24 -8.40
C GLN A 167 -63.58 -0.22 -8.48
N VAL A 168 -64.33 -0.55 -9.54
CA VAL A 168 -64.74 -1.92 -9.85
C VAL A 168 -63.59 -2.63 -10.57
N SER A 169 -62.95 -3.60 -9.92
CA SER A 169 -62.13 -4.59 -10.63
C SER A 169 -63.06 -5.51 -11.42
N LYS A 170 -63.29 -5.22 -12.71
CA LYS A 170 -63.96 -6.15 -13.62
C LYS A 170 -63.09 -7.39 -13.78
N CYS A 171 -63.50 -8.50 -13.16
CA CYS A 171 -62.99 -9.82 -13.50
C CYS A 171 -63.46 -10.12 -14.93
N TRP A 172 -62.53 -10.15 -15.88
CA TRP A 172 -62.79 -10.79 -17.16
C TRP A 172 -62.92 -12.30 -16.92
N LYS A 173 -63.87 -12.92 -17.61
CA LYS A 173 -64.14 -14.35 -17.60
C LYS A 173 -63.36 -15.02 -18.72
#